data_AF-A0A6B2GGT4-F1
#
_entry.id   AF-A0A6B2GGT4-F1
#
_cell.length_a   1.000
_cell.length_b   1.000
_cell.length_c   1.000
_cell.angle_alpha   90.00
_cell.angle_beta   90.00
_cell.angle_gamma   90.00
#
_symmetry.space_group_name_H-M   'P 1'
#
loop_
_entity.id
_entity.type
_entity.pdbx_description
1 polymer ?
#
loop_
_entity_poly.entity_id
_entity_poly.type
_entity_poly.pdbx_seq_one_letter_code
_entity_poly.pdbx_strand_id
1 'polypeptide(L)'
;NSNGNPQATNTESITITWPDGTVASKNGTKIHELIAGSDTMVWGDDVLSITGNWTFTRKNGSVHTTTITTALRKELACRYIVSGVVSLENNGQSAVLNYGDGSCDDLATLTKDGVDEIIHLRK
;
A
#
# COMPACT_ATOMS: atom_id res chain seq x y z
N ASN A 1 -0.99 18.24 -8.69
CA ASN A 1 -2.40 17.84 -8.45
C ASN A 1 -3.20 19.08 -7.97
N SER A 2 -4.41 18.94 -7.43
CA SER A 2 -5.19 20.09 -6.87
C SER A 2 -4.50 20.80 -5.71
N ASN A 3 -3.59 20.12 -5.01
CA ASN A 3 -2.81 20.64 -3.89
C ASN A 3 -1.53 21.35 -4.35
N GLY A 4 -1.24 21.41 -5.66
CA GLY A 4 0.00 21.95 -6.20
C GLY A 4 1.22 21.01 -6.08
N ASN A 5 1.05 19.84 -5.47
CA ASN A 5 2.14 18.89 -5.24
C ASN A 5 2.48 18.07 -6.49
N PRO A 6 3.76 17.68 -6.66
CA PRO A 6 4.14 16.62 -7.59
C PRO A 6 3.42 15.31 -7.27
N GLN A 7 2.88 14.66 -8.30
CA GLN A 7 2.12 13.42 -8.15
C GLN A 7 2.42 12.47 -9.30
N ALA A 8 2.61 11.19 -8.96
CA ALA A 8 2.70 10.09 -9.90
C ALA A 8 1.51 9.14 -9.69
N THR A 9 0.77 8.88 -10.77
CA THR A 9 -0.35 7.93 -10.77
C THR A 9 0.05 6.72 -11.59
N ASN A 10 0.12 5.56 -10.93
CA ASN A 10 0.42 4.29 -11.55
C ASN A 10 -0.87 3.47 -11.67
N THR A 11 -1.34 3.27 -12.89
CA THR A 11 -2.45 2.36 -13.19
C THR A 11 -1.87 1.08 -13.75
N GLU A 12 -2.10 -0.04 -13.08
CA GLU A 12 -1.59 -1.35 -13.46
C GLU A 12 -2.74 -2.25 -13.94
N SER A 13 -2.55 -2.91 -15.07
CA SER A 13 -3.36 -4.04 -15.53
C SER A 13 -2.41 -5.09 -16.09
N ILE A 14 -2.11 -6.09 -15.28
CA ILE A 14 -1.14 -7.14 -15.56
C ILE A 14 -1.88 -8.47 -15.57
N THR A 15 -1.67 -9.26 -16.62
CA THR A 15 -2.15 -10.64 -16.72
C THR A 15 -0.98 -11.55 -17.04
N ILE A 16 -0.83 -12.62 -16.28
CA ILE A 16 0.17 -13.67 -16.48
C ILE A 16 -0.58 -14.94 -16.86
N THR A 17 -0.18 -15.54 -17.98
CA THR A 17 -0.77 -16.78 -18.49
C THR A 17 0.30 -17.88 -18.49
N TRP A 18 -0.03 -19.04 -17.93
CA TRP A 18 0.85 -20.21 -17.94
C TRP A 18 0.59 -21.11 -19.16
N PRO A 19 1.52 -22.01 -19.51
CA PRO A 19 1.34 -22.96 -20.62
C PRO A 19 0.12 -23.88 -20.47
N ASP A 20 -0.32 -24.12 -19.24
CA ASP A 20 -1.53 -24.90 -18.92
C ASP A 20 -2.84 -24.11 -19.11
N GLY A 21 -2.76 -22.86 -19.56
CA GLY A 21 -3.91 -21.97 -19.80
C GLY A 21 -4.45 -21.28 -18.54
N THR A 22 -3.92 -21.58 -17.36
CA THR A 22 -4.30 -20.87 -16.13
C THR A 22 -3.76 -19.44 -16.12
N VAL A 23 -4.44 -18.55 -15.41
CA VAL A 23 -4.14 -17.12 -15.38
C VAL A 23 -4.08 -16.55 -13.98
N ALA A 24 -3.24 -15.55 -13.78
CA ALA A 24 -3.22 -14.67 -12.62
C ALA A 24 -3.24 -13.23 -13.11
N SER A 25 -3.87 -12.33 -12.37
CA SER A 25 -3.95 -10.93 -12.76
C SER A 25 -3.82 -9.97 -11.59
N LYS A 26 -3.33 -8.77 -11.88
CA LYS A 26 -3.26 -7.65 -10.95
C LYS A 26 -3.83 -6.42 -11.65
N ASN A 27 -4.84 -5.80 -11.05
CA ASN A 27 -5.48 -4.61 -11.60
C ASN A 27 -5.68 -3.58 -10.51
N GLY A 28 -5.32 -2.33 -10.74
CA GLY A 28 -5.56 -1.27 -9.77
C GLY A 28 -4.80 0.01 -10.05
N THR A 29 -4.96 0.96 -9.15
CA THR A 29 -4.33 2.28 -9.22
C THR A 29 -3.62 2.56 -7.91
N LYS A 30 -2.37 3.04 -8.01
CA LYS A 30 -1.60 3.52 -6.88
C LYS A 30 -1.07 4.92 -7.18
N ILE A 31 -1.38 5.85 -6.30
CA ILE A 31 -1.03 7.25 -6.42
C ILE A 31 0.02 7.57 -5.36
N HIS A 32 1.12 8.18 -5.79
CA HIS A 32 2.15 8.72 -4.91
C HIS A 32 2.16 10.24 -5.08
N GLU A 33 1.96 10.96 -3.97
CA GLU A 33 2.03 12.42 -3.91
C GLU A 33 3.21 12.82 -3.03
N LEU A 34 4.07 13.71 -3.52
CA LEU A 34 5.17 14.27 -2.74
C LEU A 34 4.63 15.44 -1.90
N ILE A 35 4.46 15.23 -0.59
CA ILE A 35 3.83 16.19 0.32
C ILE A 35 4.83 17.04 1.12
N ALA A 36 6.12 16.69 1.09
CA ALA A 36 7.23 17.49 1.62
C ALA A 36 8.54 17.09 0.93
N GLY A 37 9.54 17.97 0.92
CA GLY A 37 10.89 17.73 0.34
C GLY A 37 11.06 18.19 -1.12
N SER A 38 9.95 18.52 -1.80
CA SER A 38 9.97 18.89 -3.23
C SER A 38 10.79 20.15 -3.57
N ASP A 39 11.09 20.97 -2.58
CA ASP A 39 11.87 22.21 -2.68
C ASP A 39 13.38 21.98 -2.55
N THR A 40 13.81 20.77 -2.16
CA THR A 40 15.22 20.42 -2.03
C THR A 40 15.64 19.37 -3.07
N MET A 41 16.96 19.21 -3.25
CA MET A 41 17.51 18.15 -4.10
C MET A 41 17.92 16.90 -3.28
N VAL A 42 17.57 16.86 -1.99
CA VAL A 42 17.97 15.82 -1.05
C VAL A 42 16.81 14.87 -0.83
N TRP A 43 16.81 13.72 -1.49
CA TRP A 43 15.68 12.77 -1.41
C TRP A 43 15.42 12.20 0.01
N GLY A 44 16.32 12.43 0.96
CA GLY A 44 16.16 11.96 2.33
C GLY A 44 15.05 12.69 3.10
N ASP A 45 14.73 13.94 2.75
CA ASP A 45 13.68 14.72 3.43
C ASP A 45 12.29 14.55 2.80
N ASP A 46 12.21 13.81 1.69
CA ASP A 46 10.96 13.58 0.97
C ASP A 46 9.96 12.77 1.81
N VAL A 47 8.72 13.26 1.79
CA VAL A 47 7.58 12.56 2.40
C VAL A 47 6.53 12.31 1.34
N LEU A 48 6.20 11.03 1.15
CA LEU A 48 5.17 10.60 0.21
C LEU A 48 3.86 10.30 0.93
N SER A 49 2.77 10.79 0.37
CA SER A 49 1.40 10.33 0.64
C SER A 49 1.02 9.31 -0.43
N ILE A 50 0.63 8.12 -0.01
CA ILE A 50 0.28 7.02 -0.92
C ILE A 50 -1.20 6.68 -0.74
N THR A 51 -1.94 6.69 -1.83
CA THR A 51 -3.34 6.26 -1.88
C THR A 51 -3.57 5.30 -3.05
N GLY A 52 -4.71 4.63 -3.04
CA GLY A 52 -5.08 3.73 -4.13
C GLY A 52 -5.69 2.41 -3.68
N ASN A 53 -5.99 1.59 -4.66
CA ASN A 53 -6.59 0.28 -4.49
C ASN A 53 -6.16 -0.66 -5.62
N TRP A 54 -6.08 -1.94 -5.32
CA TRP A 54 -5.81 -2.95 -6.32
C TRP A 54 -6.40 -4.30 -5.94
N THR A 55 -6.65 -5.09 -6.98
CA THR A 55 -7.15 -6.45 -6.91
C THR A 55 -6.13 -7.38 -7.53
N PHE A 56 -5.79 -8.44 -6.81
CA PHE A 56 -4.93 -9.52 -7.28
C PHE A 56 -5.70 -10.83 -7.32
N THR A 57 -5.83 -11.39 -8.51
CA THR A 57 -6.40 -12.73 -8.73
C THR A 57 -5.26 -13.71 -8.91
N ARG A 58 -5.17 -14.68 -8.00
CA ARG A 58 -4.15 -15.75 -8.04
C ARG A 58 -4.48 -16.79 -9.11
N LYS A 59 -3.47 -17.55 -9.50
CA LYS A 59 -3.59 -18.71 -10.41
C LYS A 59 -4.66 -19.73 -9.97
N ASN A 60 -4.90 -19.87 -8.66
CA ASN A 60 -5.93 -20.76 -8.11
C ASN A 60 -7.34 -20.12 -8.03
N GLY A 61 -7.53 -18.94 -8.62
CA GLY A 61 -8.80 -18.21 -8.59
C GLY A 61 -9.08 -17.41 -7.31
N SER A 62 -8.23 -17.50 -6.28
CA SER A 62 -8.41 -16.70 -5.06
C SER A 62 -8.17 -15.22 -5.35
N VAL A 63 -9.05 -14.37 -4.81
CA VAL A 63 -9.04 -12.92 -5.04
C VAL A 63 -8.65 -12.20 -3.76
N HIS A 64 -7.67 -11.32 -3.88
CA HIS A 64 -7.23 -10.42 -2.83
C HIS A 64 -7.47 -8.98 -3.26
N THR A 65 -8.19 -8.22 -2.45
CA THR A 65 -8.33 -6.77 -2.64
C THR A 65 -7.52 -6.05 -1.58
N THR A 66 -6.96 -4.92 -1.96
CA THR A 66 -6.24 -4.03 -1.05
C THR A 66 -6.70 -2.62 -1.34
N THR A 67 -7.15 -1.93 -0.31
CA THR A 67 -7.64 -0.55 -0.39
C THR A 67 -6.97 0.26 0.69
N ILE A 68 -6.30 1.34 0.32
CA ILE A 68 -5.76 2.30 1.28
C ILE A 68 -6.93 3.17 1.75
N THR A 69 -7.40 2.97 2.98
CA THR A 69 -8.53 3.69 3.57
C THR A 69 -8.10 4.99 4.26
N THR A 70 -6.85 5.05 4.70
CA THR A 70 -6.20 6.27 5.19
C THR A 70 -4.85 6.36 4.50
N ALA A 71 -4.57 7.50 3.87
CA ALA A 71 -3.36 7.70 3.07
C ALA A 71 -2.11 7.27 3.85
N LEU A 72 -1.26 6.46 3.22
CA LEU A 72 -0.05 5.98 3.85
C LEU A 72 1.00 7.07 3.79
N ARG A 73 1.66 7.32 4.93
CA ARG A 73 2.77 8.26 5.01
C ARG A 73 4.08 7.49 4.91
N LYS A 74 4.85 7.77 3.88
CA LYS A 74 6.16 7.18 3.64
C LYS A 74 7.21 8.28 3.64
N GLU A 75 7.94 8.39 4.74
CA GLU A 75 9.17 9.18 4.78
C GLU A 75 10.29 8.39 4.09
N LEU A 76 11.01 9.02 3.16
CA LEU A 76 12.11 8.36 2.45
C LEU A 76 13.34 8.13 3.35
N ALA A 77 13.52 8.94 4.40
CA ALA A 77 14.50 8.68 5.47
C ALA A 77 14.18 7.41 6.28
N CYS A 78 12.91 7.06 6.44
CA CYS A 78 12.51 5.87 7.18
C CYS A 78 12.54 4.63 6.29
N ARG A 79 12.87 3.46 6.84
CA ARG A 79 12.79 2.20 6.09
C ARG A 79 11.34 1.77 5.83
N TYR A 80 10.46 2.00 6.79
CA TYR A 80 9.07 1.52 6.79
C TYR A 80 8.07 2.63 6.45
N ILE A 81 6.81 2.25 6.27
CA ILE A 81 5.69 3.20 6.23
C ILE A 81 5.38 3.53 7.68
N VAL A 82 5.27 4.81 8.00
CA VAL A 82 5.22 5.26 9.39
C VAL A 82 3.80 5.48 9.90
N SER A 83 2.82 5.64 8.99
CA SER A 83 1.42 5.74 9.35
C SER A 83 0.48 5.50 8.17
N GLY A 84 -0.81 5.34 8.49
CA GLY A 84 -1.90 5.11 7.54
C GLY A 84 -2.49 3.71 7.65
N VAL A 85 -3.60 3.48 6.95
CA VAL A 85 -4.45 2.30 7.15
C VAL A 85 -4.79 1.66 5.81
N VAL A 86 -4.65 0.34 5.77
CA VAL A 86 -4.96 -0.50 4.62
C VAL A 86 -6.02 -1.52 5.01
N SER A 87 -7.10 -1.56 4.24
CA SER A 87 -8.06 -2.67 4.27
C SER A 87 -7.61 -3.76 3.29
N LEU A 88 -7.59 -4.98 3.78
CA LEU A 88 -7.25 -6.19 3.05
C LEU A 88 -8.48 -7.09 3.03
N GLU A 89 -8.91 -7.54 1.85
CA GLU A 89 -9.89 -8.62 1.77
C GLU A 89 -9.32 -9.79 0.99
N ASN A 90 -9.64 -10.99 1.44
CA ASN A 90 -9.18 -12.24 0.86
C ASN A 90 -10.27 -13.30 1.00
N ASN A 91 -10.87 -13.70 -0.13
CA ASN A 91 -11.89 -14.76 -0.17
C ASN A 91 -12.98 -14.63 0.92
N GLY A 92 -13.46 -13.41 1.17
CA GLY A 92 -14.50 -13.11 2.16
C GLY A 92 -14.02 -12.88 3.61
N GLN A 93 -12.73 -13.05 3.88
CA GLN A 93 -12.11 -12.60 5.13
C GLN A 93 -11.60 -11.17 4.97
N SER A 94 -11.82 -10.32 5.97
CA SER A 94 -11.27 -8.97 6.01
C SER A 94 -10.23 -8.83 7.12
N ALA A 95 -9.22 -8.00 6.87
CA ALA A 95 -8.26 -7.57 7.86
C ALA A 95 -7.90 -6.11 7.62
N VAL A 96 -7.52 -5.42 8.69
CA VAL A 96 -7.06 -4.04 8.64
C VAL A 96 -5.61 -4.00 9.10
N LEU A 97 -4.75 -3.37 8.31
CA LEU A 97 -3.36 -3.12 8.66
C LEU A 97 -3.16 -1.63 8.93
N ASN A 98 -2.84 -1.29 10.18
CA ASN A 98 -2.52 0.06 10.61
C ASN A 98 -1.00 0.19 10.82
N TYR A 99 -0.37 1.11 10.10
CA TYR A 99 1.08 1.33 10.14
C TYR A 99 1.59 2.17 11.31
N GLY A 100 0.71 2.61 12.22
CA GLY A 100 1.11 3.34 13.42
C GLY A 100 0.88 4.85 13.32
N ASP A 101 1.58 5.58 14.19
CA ASP A 101 1.32 6.99 14.52
C ASP A 101 2.26 7.99 13.85
N GLY A 102 3.24 7.52 13.09
CA GLY A 102 4.30 8.32 12.50
C GLY A 102 5.70 7.99 13.02
N SER A 103 5.82 7.14 14.04
CA SER A 103 7.11 6.64 14.52
C SER A 103 7.82 5.81 13.44
N CYS A 104 9.12 6.03 13.27
CA CYS A 104 9.95 5.22 12.37
C CYS A 104 10.43 3.96 13.07
N ASP A 105 9.56 2.96 13.13
CA ASP A 105 9.86 1.61 13.61
C ASP A 105 9.40 0.55 12.59
N ASP A 106 9.56 -0.72 12.93
CA ASP A 106 9.13 -1.85 12.10
C ASP A 106 7.79 -2.43 12.55
N LEU A 107 6.98 -1.70 13.32
CA LEU A 107 5.75 -2.21 13.91
C LEU A 107 4.53 -1.79 13.08
N ALA A 108 3.54 -2.68 13.02
CA ALA A 108 2.20 -2.37 12.54
C ALA A 108 1.18 -3.21 13.31
N THR A 109 -0.05 -2.74 13.40
CA THR A 109 -1.15 -3.48 14.00
C THR A 109 -1.99 -4.11 12.90
N LEU A 110 -2.09 -5.44 12.92
CA LEU A 110 -2.99 -6.21 12.09
C LEU A 110 -4.24 -6.56 12.90
N THR A 111 -5.39 -6.04 12.49
CA THR A 111 -6.69 -6.39 13.05
C THR A 111 -7.38 -7.41 12.15
N LYS A 112 -7.69 -8.60 12.68
CA LYS A 112 -8.47 -9.62 11.98
C LYS A 112 -9.54 -10.18 12.91
N ASP A 113 -10.78 -10.25 12.43
CA ASP A 113 -11.93 -10.76 13.21
C ASP A 113 -12.08 -10.07 14.59
N GLY A 114 -11.74 -8.77 14.66
CA GLY A 114 -11.76 -7.97 15.88
C GLY A 114 -10.59 -8.19 16.85
N VAL A 115 -9.61 -9.01 16.48
CA VAL A 115 -8.40 -9.27 17.27
C VAL A 115 -7.23 -8.49 16.69
N ASP A 116 -6.54 -7.74 17.55
CA ASP A 116 -5.35 -6.97 17.20
C ASP A 116 -4.08 -7.78 17.49
N GLU A 117 -3.18 -7.84 16.51
CA GLU A 117 -1.85 -8.42 16.61
C GLU A 117 -0.80 -7.42 16.15
N ILE A 118 0.25 -7.21 16.96
CA ILE A 118 1.41 -6.41 16.54
C ILE A 118 2.31 -7.30 15.67
N ILE A 119 2.60 -6.82 14.47
CA ILE A 119 3.47 -7.51 13.51
C ILE A 119 4.72 -6.70 13.22
N HIS A 120 5.82 -7.40 12.93
CA HIS A 120 7.06 -6.80 12.44
C HIS A 120 7.09 -6.76 10.91
N LEU A 121 7.21 -5.56 10.36
CA LEU A 121 7.32 -5.28 8.93
C LEU A 121 8.66 -5.78 8.39
N ARG A 122 8.59 -6.46 7.24
CA ARG A 122 9.78 -6.94 6.50
C ARG A 122 9.88 -6.23 5.16
N LYS A 123 11.12 -6.04 4.70
CA LYS A 123 11.41 -5.48 3.37
C LYS A 123 11.56 -6.59 2.35
#